data_AF-A0A8S3EBW9-F1
#
_entry.id   AF-A0A8S3EBW9-F1
#
_cell.length_a   1.000
_cell.length_b   1.000
_cell.length_c   1.000
_cell.angle_alpha   90.00
_cell.angle_beta   90.00
_cell.angle_gamma   90.00
#
_symmetry.space_group_name_H-M   'P 1'
#
loop_
_entity.id
_entity.type
_entity.pdbx_description
1 polymer ?
#
loop_
_entity_poly.entity_id
_entity_poly.type
_entity_poly.pdbx_seq_one_letter_code
_entity_poly.pdbx_strand_id
1 'polypeptide(L)'
;FIKQLKTSFDLVCQTFEKNNEAFWLILFTKINYNDFYRDYLLQLAKKELFGGDLILAGLIEFCFQLLDEYSQSPTLMNESSFSVIELLKTLASKWLSDIVRLHKSIQEDIIHRLFDRILEAKANDRTVKHFIEQLYDVMKTNSHRFVKWPEQLKDRLDQILLMRYDLAHDVIDAFKPIIKLSGNTPFRETYFQLLRTAMYRPRLDCRRMAVDGYLILLKHAKWLIRPPAAQASQMTMFSLVDRGATQMNTINSTQRSTEGQCIELLMQLRRSLTQQYDVRLTVYEGLLPVLCKSPILMAPILDMLISQIALYYEPICDKCTLNLSSCLIERDDKIQAVEPFVS
;
A
#
# COMPACT_ATOMS: atom_id res chain seq x y z
N PHE A 1 -13.34 -30.62 -15.33
CA PHE A 1 -12.56 -29.51 -15.93
C PHE A 1 -11.46 -28.99 -15.00
N ILE A 2 -11.75 -28.29 -13.89
CA ILE A 2 -10.71 -27.76 -12.96
C ILE A 2 -9.75 -28.85 -12.47
N LYS A 3 -10.29 -30.02 -12.09
CA LYS A 3 -9.48 -31.17 -11.67
C LYS A 3 -8.56 -31.66 -12.81
N GLN A 4 -9.02 -31.67 -14.05
CA GLN A 4 -8.21 -32.05 -15.22
C GLN A 4 -7.17 -30.98 -15.57
N LEU A 5 -7.52 -29.70 -15.42
CA LEU A 5 -6.58 -28.57 -15.57
C LEU A 5 -5.46 -28.67 -14.54
N LYS A 6 -5.82 -28.90 -13.28
CA LYS A 6 -4.88 -29.17 -12.19
C LYS A 6 -4.02 -30.40 -12.49
N THR A 7 -4.63 -31.51 -12.90
CA THR A 7 -3.88 -32.73 -13.25
C THR A 7 -2.95 -32.47 -14.43
N SER A 8 -3.34 -31.67 -15.42
CA SER A 8 -2.47 -31.30 -16.54
C SER A 8 -1.33 -30.39 -16.10
N PHE A 9 -1.56 -29.44 -15.20
CA PHE A 9 -0.50 -28.60 -14.63
C PHE A 9 0.45 -29.39 -13.72
N ASP A 10 -0.08 -30.28 -12.88
CA ASP A 10 0.71 -31.17 -12.01
C ASP A 10 1.53 -32.16 -12.84
N LEU A 11 0.95 -32.73 -13.90
CA LEU A 11 1.68 -33.59 -14.84
C LEU A 11 2.79 -32.83 -15.54
N VAL A 12 2.54 -31.57 -15.93
CA VAL A 12 3.51 -30.64 -16.53
C VAL A 12 4.65 -30.34 -15.55
N CYS A 13 4.35 -30.06 -14.28
CA CYS A 13 5.34 -29.88 -13.21
C CYS A 13 6.17 -31.14 -12.96
N GLN A 14 5.53 -32.32 -12.90
CA GLN A 14 6.23 -33.61 -12.70
C GLN A 14 7.11 -34.00 -13.90
N THR A 15 6.70 -33.68 -15.13
CA THR A 15 7.55 -33.86 -16.32
C THR A 15 8.74 -32.89 -16.34
N PHE A 16 8.59 -31.70 -15.76
CA PHE A 16 9.67 -30.73 -15.62
C PHE A 16 10.72 -31.17 -14.58
N GLU A 17 10.29 -31.73 -13.45
CA GLU A 17 11.21 -32.30 -12.44
C GLU A 17 12.03 -33.48 -12.97
N LYS A 18 11.47 -34.26 -13.91
CA LYS A 18 12.13 -35.45 -14.47
C LYS A 18 13.08 -35.14 -15.62
N ASN A 19 12.77 -34.15 -16.44
CA ASN A 19 13.54 -33.81 -17.62
C ASN A 19 13.93 -32.33 -17.57
N ASN A 20 15.14 -32.04 -17.10
CA ASN A 20 15.81 -30.73 -17.14
C ASN A 20 15.96 -30.14 -18.59
N GLU A 21 15.26 -30.68 -19.58
CA GLU A 21 15.28 -30.36 -21.00
C GLU A 21 13.87 -30.05 -21.57
N ALA A 22 12.94 -29.55 -20.76
CA ALA A 22 11.62 -29.17 -21.26
C ALA A 22 11.65 -27.80 -22.01
N PHE A 23 12.41 -27.76 -23.12
CA PHE A 23 12.46 -26.63 -24.05
C PHE A 23 11.07 -26.31 -24.62
N TRP A 24 10.18 -27.31 -24.71
CA TRP A 24 8.78 -27.10 -25.12
C TRP A 24 7.95 -26.34 -24.10
N LEU A 25 8.30 -26.35 -22.81
CA LEU A 25 7.58 -25.69 -21.72
C LEU A 25 7.96 -24.20 -21.68
N ILE A 26 9.24 -23.91 -21.93
CA ILE A 26 9.72 -22.58 -22.30
C ILE A 26 9.06 -22.12 -23.60
N LEU A 27 8.82 -22.99 -24.58
CA LEU A 27 8.04 -22.67 -25.77
C LEU A 27 6.54 -22.45 -25.45
N PHE A 28 5.92 -23.22 -24.57
CA PHE A 28 4.50 -23.06 -24.19
C PHE A 28 4.26 -21.77 -23.39
N THR A 29 5.31 -21.26 -22.75
CA THR A 29 5.28 -20.08 -21.87
C THR A 29 5.89 -18.84 -22.54
N LYS A 30 6.79 -18.99 -23.53
CA LYS A 30 7.27 -17.93 -24.43
C LYS A 30 6.41 -17.74 -25.68
N ILE A 31 5.70 -18.76 -26.16
CA ILE A 31 4.78 -18.63 -27.30
C ILE A 31 3.41 -18.20 -26.77
N ASN A 32 2.78 -17.27 -27.49
CA ASN A 32 1.42 -16.74 -27.41
C ASN A 32 0.25 -17.73 -27.13
N TYR A 33 0.49 -19.02 -26.86
CA TYR A 33 -0.55 -19.99 -26.49
C TYR A 33 -1.14 -19.72 -25.11
N ASN A 34 -0.33 -19.30 -24.13
CA ASN A 34 -0.86 -18.91 -22.82
C ASN A 34 -1.78 -17.69 -22.90
N ASP A 35 -1.44 -16.71 -23.74
CA ASP A 35 -2.34 -15.58 -24.01
C ASP A 35 -3.58 -16.02 -24.81
N PHE A 36 -3.47 -16.98 -25.72
CA PHE A 36 -4.64 -17.54 -26.43
C PHE A 36 -5.62 -18.30 -25.52
N TYR A 37 -5.14 -19.23 -24.67
CA TYR A 37 -6.01 -19.95 -23.74
C TYR A 37 -6.57 -19.04 -22.64
N ARG A 38 -5.76 -18.09 -22.15
CA ARG A 38 -6.20 -17.02 -21.25
C ARG A 38 -7.29 -16.19 -21.92
N ASP A 39 -7.06 -15.67 -23.12
CA ASP A 39 -8.02 -14.84 -23.83
C ASP A 39 -9.27 -15.64 -24.18
N TYR A 40 -9.15 -16.93 -24.52
CA TYR A 40 -10.28 -17.81 -24.78
C TYR A 40 -11.12 -18.08 -23.52
N LEU A 41 -10.49 -18.39 -22.38
CA LEU A 41 -11.17 -18.61 -21.10
C LEU A 41 -11.78 -17.32 -20.55
N LEU A 42 -11.08 -16.19 -20.67
CA LEU A 42 -11.60 -14.87 -20.31
C LEU A 42 -12.72 -14.42 -21.25
N GLN A 43 -12.66 -14.76 -22.55
CA GLN A 43 -13.77 -14.52 -23.50
C GLN A 43 -14.97 -15.42 -23.23
N LEU A 44 -14.76 -16.67 -22.82
CA LEU A 44 -15.82 -17.58 -22.38
C LEU A 44 -16.49 -17.07 -21.10
N ALA A 45 -15.70 -16.56 -20.14
CA ALA A 45 -16.23 -15.93 -18.94
C ALA A 45 -16.99 -14.62 -19.26
N LYS A 46 -16.53 -13.85 -20.26
CA LYS A 46 -17.16 -12.61 -20.72
C LYS A 46 -18.48 -12.84 -21.46
N LYS A 47 -18.63 -13.97 -22.13
CA LYS A 47 -19.90 -14.37 -22.73
C LYS A 47 -20.80 -14.81 -21.58
N GLU A 48 -21.75 -13.96 -21.18
CA GLU A 48 -22.84 -14.24 -20.21
C GLU A 48 -23.82 -15.32 -20.72
N LEU A 49 -23.29 -16.36 -21.37
CA LEU A 49 -23.99 -17.58 -21.73
C LEU A 49 -24.03 -18.49 -20.50
N PHE A 50 -25.16 -19.17 -20.31
CA PHE A 50 -25.45 -20.09 -19.20
C PHE A 50 -24.21 -20.87 -18.74
N GLY A 51 -23.75 -20.61 -17.51
CA GLY A 51 -22.59 -21.27 -16.90
C GLY A 51 -21.29 -20.45 -16.84
N GLY A 52 -21.26 -19.24 -17.42
CA GLY A 52 -20.12 -18.31 -17.30
C GLY A 52 -19.69 -18.04 -15.85
N ASP A 53 -20.66 -17.87 -14.94
CA ASP A 53 -20.41 -17.65 -13.51
C ASP A 53 -19.76 -18.86 -12.82
N LEU A 54 -20.12 -20.08 -13.22
CA LEU A 54 -19.53 -21.32 -12.69
C LEU A 54 -18.07 -21.48 -13.17
N ILE A 55 -17.80 -21.12 -14.43
CA ILE A 55 -16.44 -21.12 -14.99
C ILE A 55 -15.59 -20.07 -14.27
N LEU A 56 -16.14 -18.88 -14.05
CA LEU A 56 -15.48 -17.77 -13.39
C LEU A 56 -15.16 -18.08 -11.92
N ALA A 57 -16.13 -18.60 -11.17
CA ALA A 57 -15.92 -19.06 -9.80
C ALA A 57 -14.86 -20.18 -9.74
N GLY A 58 -14.92 -21.13 -10.66
CA GLY A 58 -13.94 -22.21 -10.78
C GLY A 58 -12.53 -21.73 -11.11
N LEU A 59 -12.41 -20.70 -11.95
CA LEU A 59 -11.12 -20.14 -12.36
C LEU A 59 -10.51 -19.26 -11.26
N ILE A 60 -11.33 -18.54 -10.49
CA ILE A 60 -10.88 -17.83 -9.27
C ILE A 60 -10.37 -18.83 -8.24
N GLU A 61 -11.14 -19.89 -7.97
CA GLU A 61 -10.75 -20.94 -7.03
C GLU A 61 -9.45 -21.62 -7.46
N PHE A 62 -9.31 -21.90 -8.77
CA PHE A 62 -8.07 -22.42 -9.33
C PHE A 62 -6.89 -21.47 -9.13
N CYS A 63 -7.06 -20.16 -9.38
CA CYS A 63 -6.00 -19.18 -9.14
C CYS A 63 -5.58 -19.15 -7.66
N PHE A 64 -6.54 -19.12 -6.73
CA PHE A 64 -6.22 -19.15 -5.29
C PHE A 64 -5.57 -20.46 -4.85
N GLN A 65 -6.00 -21.60 -5.39
CA GLN A 65 -5.35 -22.90 -5.13
C GLN A 65 -3.90 -22.92 -5.61
N LEU A 66 -3.62 -22.39 -6.80
CA LEU A 66 -2.24 -22.23 -7.27
C LEU A 66 -1.45 -21.31 -6.34
N LEU A 67 -1.99 -20.15 -5.98
CA LEU A 67 -1.31 -19.22 -5.06
C LEU A 67 -1.02 -19.89 -3.70
N ASP A 68 -1.96 -20.66 -3.16
CA ASP A 68 -1.83 -21.39 -1.90
C ASP A 68 -0.77 -22.49 -1.95
N GLU A 69 -0.88 -23.43 -2.89
CA GLU A 69 0.01 -24.60 -3.00
C GLU A 69 1.46 -24.19 -3.21
N TYR A 70 1.69 -23.14 -4.00
CA TYR A 70 3.03 -22.68 -4.34
C TYR A 70 3.58 -21.62 -3.37
N SER A 71 2.76 -21.13 -2.43
CA SER A 71 3.22 -20.29 -1.31
C SER A 71 3.84 -21.08 -0.16
N GLN A 72 3.58 -22.39 -0.08
CA GLN A 72 4.02 -23.28 1.00
C GLN A 72 5.31 -24.05 0.67
N SER A 73 5.79 -24.01 -0.58
CA SER A 73 6.97 -24.79 -0.99
C SER A 73 8.26 -24.27 -0.32
N PRO A 74 8.91 -25.08 0.54
CA PRO A 74 10.19 -24.73 1.13
C PRO A 74 11.28 -24.71 0.06
N THR A 75 12.28 -23.86 0.26
CA THR A 75 13.50 -23.64 -0.54
C THR A 75 14.39 -24.86 -0.77
N LEU A 76 13.89 -26.09 -0.60
CA LEU A 76 14.61 -27.34 -0.82
C LEU A 76 14.40 -27.91 -2.23
N MET A 77 13.99 -27.08 -3.18
CA MET A 77 13.80 -27.47 -4.57
C MET A 77 14.92 -26.81 -5.40
N ASN A 78 15.67 -27.65 -6.12
CA ASN A 78 16.84 -27.32 -6.95
C ASN A 78 16.65 -26.02 -7.76
N GLU A 79 17.74 -25.31 -8.06
CA GLU A 79 17.74 -24.01 -8.77
C GLU A 79 16.96 -24.02 -10.10
N SER A 80 16.73 -25.18 -10.73
CA SER A 80 15.91 -25.33 -11.92
C SER A 80 14.39 -25.33 -11.67
N SER A 81 13.89 -25.84 -10.54
CA SER A 81 12.45 -25.84 -10.20
C SER A 81 11.94 -24.49 -9.69
N PHE A 82 12.84 -23.59 -9.30
CA PHE A 82 12.50 -22.21 -8.94
C PHE A 82 11.85 -21.46 -10.12
N SER A 83 12.29 -21.70 -11.36
CA SER A 83 11.81 -20.93 -12.52
C SER A 83 10.35 -21.23 -12.91
N VAL A 84 9.88 -22.47 -12.73
CA VAL A 84 8.50 -22.85 -13.09
C VAL A 84 7.51 -22.47 -12.01
N ILE A 85 7.89 -22.59 -10.74
CA ILE A 85 7.06 -22.16 -9.61
C ILE A 85 6.84 -20.66 -9.67
N GLU A 86 7.89 -19.88 -9.96
CA GLU A 86 7.80 -18.44 -10.15
C GLU A 86 6.94 -18.09 -11.38
N LEU A 87 7.10 -18.82 -12.47
CA LEU A 87 6.28 -18.64 -13.67
C LEU A 87 4.78 -18.91 -13.41
N LEU A 88 4.43 -20.02 -12.75
CA LEU A 88 3.03 -20.34 -12.42
C LEU A 88 2.42 -19.31 -11.47
N LYS A 89 3.20 -18.77 -10.53
CA LYS A 89 2.79 -17.65 -9.68
C LYS A 89 2.50 -16.40 -10.50
N THR A 90 3.41 -16.01 -11.40
CA THR A 90 3.19 -14.84 -12.27
C THR A 90 1.97 -15.04 -13.18
N LEU A 91 1.70 -16.27 -13.60
CA LEU A 91 0.53 -16.61 -14.41
C LEU A 91 -0.77 -16.49 -13.61
N ALA A 92 -0.85 -17.09 -12.42
CA ALA A 92 -2.00 -16.97 -11.52
C ALA A 92 -2.27 -15.51 -11.16
N SER A 93 -1.21 -14.74 -10.89
CA SER A 93 -1.26 -13.29 -10.62
C SER A 93 -1.85 -12.48 -11.79
N LYS A 94 -1.34 -12.74 -12.99
CA LYS A 94 -1.79 -12.09 -14.21
C LYS A 94 -3.27 -12.41 -14.47
N TRP A 95 -3.65 -13.69 -14.37
CA TRP A 95 -5.02 -14.15 -14.55
C TRP A 95 -5.96 -13.52 -13.53
N LEU A 96 -5.60 -13.50 -12.24
CA LEU A 96 -6.41 -12.87 -11.21
C LEU A 96 -6.63 -11.38 -11.48
N SER A 97 -5.57 -10.67 -11.88
CA SER A 97 -5.64 -9.25 -12.25
C SER A 97 -6.56 -9.01 -13.46
N ASP A 98 -6.55 -9.91 -14.45
CA ASP A 98 -7.41 -9.83 -15.63
C ASP A 98 -8.87 -10.13 -15.33
N ILE A 99 -9.14 -11.11 -14.47
CA ILE A 99 -10.49 -11.42 -14.01
C ILE A 99 -11.11 -10.19 -13.37
N VAL A 100 -10.40 -9.56 -12.42
CA VAL A 100 -10.87 -8.35 -11.74
C VAL A 100 -11.07 -7.20 -12.74
N ARG A 101 -10.19 -7.11 -13.75
CA ARG A 101 -10.31 -6.11 -14.82
C ARG A 101 -11.59 -6.28 -15.64
N LEU A 102 -11.98 -7.51 -15.93
CA LEU A 102 -13.13 -7.83 -16.78
C LEU A 102 -14.46 -7.90 -16.00
N HIS A 103 -14.47 -8.47 -14.79
CA HIS A 103 -15.66 -8.73 -13.99
C HIS A 103 -15.72 -7.84 -12.75
N LYS A 104 -16.47 -6.73 -12.86
CA LYS A 104 -16.59 -5.71 -11.79
C LYS A 104 -17.23 -6.25 -10.51
N SER A 105 -18.20 -7.17 -10.63
CA SER A 105 -18.97 -7.69 -9.48
C SER A 105 -18.13 -8.50 -8.50
N ILE A 106 -17.01 -9.07 -8.94
CA ILE A 106 -16.22 -10.04 -8.16
C ILE A 106 -14.94 -9.41 -7.59
N GLN A 107 -14.70 -8.12 -7.90
CA GLN A 107 -13.56 -7.38 -7.40
C GLN A 107 -13.53 -7.36 -5.87
N GLU A 108 -14.67 -7.13 -5.22
CA GLU A 108 -14.76 -7.06 -3.75
C GLU A 108 -14.44 -8.42 -3.13
N ASP A 109 -15.04 -9.49 -3.66
CA ASP A 109 -14.83 -10.87 -3.17
C ASP A 109 -13.37 -11.32 -3.28
N ILE A 110 -12.72 -11.07 -4.41
CA ILE A 110 -11.30 -11.45 -4.61
C ILE A 110 -10.42 -10.76 -3.59
N ILE A 111 -10.68 -9.49 -3.31
CA ILE A 111 -9.84 -8.75 -2.39
C ILE A 111 -10.15 -9.13 -0.94
N HIS A 112 -11.42 -9.36 -0.58
CA HIS A 112 -11.76 -9.93 0.72
C HIS A 112 -11.04 -11.26 0.96
N ARG A 113 -11.03 -12.16 -0.03
CA ARG A 113 -10.27 -13.42 0.05
C ARG A 113 -8.77 -13.18 0.21
N LEU A 114 -8.18 -12.21 -0.50
CA LEU A 114 -6.77 -11.86 -0.31
C LEU A 114 -6.50 -11.34 1.11
N PHE A 115 -7.36 -10.49 1.66
CA PHE A 115 -7.25 -10.03 3.06
C PHE A 115 -7.39 -11.17 4.06
N ASP A 116 -8.36 -12.07 3.87
CA ASP A 116 -8.52 -13.24 4.73
C ASP A 116 -7.23 -14.07 4.75
N ARG A 117 -6.63 -14.34 3.58
CA ARG A 117 -5.35 -15.06 3.51
C ARG A 117 -4.18 -14.30 4.12
N ILE A 118 -4.10 -12.98 3.97
CA ILE A 118 -3.05 -12.15 4.59
C ILE A 118 -3.16 -12.18 6.13
N LEU A 119 -4.39 -12.15 6.66
CA LEU A 119 -4.66 -12.10 8.10
C LEU A 119 -4.59 -13.49 8.77
N GLU A 120 -4.96 -14.54 8.05
CA GLU A 120 -4.94 -15.93 8.53
C GLU A 120 -3.57 -16.60 8.42
N ALA A 121 -2.69 -16.13 7.52
CA ALA A 121 -1.34 -16.65 7.32
C ALA A 121 -0.42 -16.31 8.51
N LYS A 122 -0.69 -16.91 9.67
CA LYS A 122 -0.03 -16.65 10.95
C LYS A 122 1.36 -17.29 11.12
N ALA A 123 1.93 -17.94 10.10
CA ALA A 123 3.15 -18.76 10.28
C ALA A 123 4.29 -18.55 9.27
N ASN A 124 4.02 -18.11 8.03
CA ASN A 124 5.06 -18.03 6.99
C ASN A 124 5.14 -16.61 6.39
N ASP A 125 6.12 -15.81 6.82
CA ASP A 125 6.35 -14.43 6.33
C ASP A 125 6.43 -14.36 4.79
N ARG A 126 6.96 -15.40 4.12
CA ARG A 126 7.05 -15.47 2.66
C ARG A 126 5.69 -15.62 1.97
N THR A 127 4.80 -16.40 2.56
CA THR A 127 3.44 -16.64 2.03
C THR A 127 2.62 -15.35 2.11
N VAL A 128 2.71 -14.65 3.24
CA VAL A 128 2.00 -13.38 3.45
C VAL A 128 2.47 -12.34 2.43
N LYS A 129 3.79 -12.18 2.25
CA LYS A 129 4.37 -11.22 1.28
C LYS A 129 3.87 -11.45 -0.14
N HIS A 130 3.77 -12.71 -0.55
CA HIS A 130 3.24 -13.02 -1.86
C HIS A 130 1.80 -12.54 -2.05
N PHE A 131 0.92 -12.78 -1.07
CA PHE A 131 -0.46 -12.28 -1.15
C PHE A 131 -0.53 -10.74 -1.12
N ILE A 132 0.41 -10.08 -0.44
CA ILE A 132 0.52 -8.61 -0.46
C ILE A 132 0.94 -8.10 -1.85
N GLU A 133 1.88 -8.76 -2.52
CA GLU A 133 2.24 -8.43 -3.92
C GLU A 133 1.03 -8.61 -4.85
N GLN A 134 0.28 -9.69 -4.68
CA GLN A 134 -0.95 -9.92 -5.43
C GLN A 134 -2.00 -8.84 -5.18
N LEU A 135 -2.14 -8.42 -3.92
CA LEU A 135 -3.02 -7.31 -3.55
C LEU A 135 -2.61 -6.02 -4.28
N TYR A 136 -1.31 -5.71 -4.30
CA TYR A 136 -0.78 -4.55 -5.01
C TYR A 136 -1.09 -4.58 -6.52
N ASP A 137 -0.88 -5.72 -7.18
CA ASP A 137 -1.11 -5.86 -8.62
C ASP A 137 -2.59 -5.72 -9.00
N VAL A 138 -3.48 -6.33 -8.20
CA VAL A 138 -4.93 -6.19 -8.36
C VAL A 138 -5.35 -4.73 -8.17
N MET A 139 -4.83 -4.06 -7.14
CA MET A 139 -5.12 -2.65 -6.85
C MET A 139 -4.58 -1.70 -7.91
N LYS A 140 -3.38 -1.96 -8.44
CA LYS A 140 -2.76 -1.18 -9.52
C LYS A 140 -3.60 -1.23 -10.79
N THR A 141 -4.06 -2.42 -11.16
CA THR A 141 -4.84 -2.65 -12.38
C THR A 141 -6.22 -2.00 -12.33
N ASN A 142 -6.86 -1.95 -11.14
CA ASN A 142 -8.25 -1.53 -10.98
C ASN A 142 -8.45 -0.28 -10.11
N SER A 143 -7.38 0.51 -9.93
CA SER A 143 -7.30 1.65 -9.01
C SER A 143 -8.50 2.62 -9.06
N HIS A 144 -9.06 2.88 -10.25
CA HIS A 144 -10.20 3.80 -10.44
C HIS A 144 -11.56 3.27 -9.95
N ARG A 145 -11.68 1.96 -9.68
CA ARG A 145 -12.95 1.31 -9.31
C ARG A 145 -13.20 1.28 -7.80
N PHE A 146 -12.21 1.64 -7.00
CA PHE A 146 -12.21 1.57 -5.54
C PHE A 146 -12.95 2.72 -4.82
N VAL A 147 -13.85 3.43 -5.50
CA VAL A 147 -14.50 4.63 -4.94
C VAL A 147 -15.56 4.29 -3.88
N LYS A 148 -16.27 3.16 -4.01
CA LYS A 148 -17.32 2.70 -3.07
C LYS A 148 -16.83 1.79 -1.95
N TRP A 149 -15.55 1.47 -1.97
CA TRP A 149 -14.92 0.45 -1.15
C TRP A 149 -14.47 0.86 0.29
N PRO A 150 -14.51 2.13 0.75
CA PRO A 150 -13.97 2.47 2.07
C PRO A 150 -14.77 1.91 3.27
N GLU A 151 -16.09 1.76 3.16
CA GLU A 151 -16.94 1.30 4.27
C GLU A 151 -16.66 -0.17 4.63
N GLN A 152 -16.53 -1.03 3.62
CA GLN A 152 -16.22 -2.46 3.79
C GLN A 152 -14.78 -2.71 4.24
N LEU A 153 -13.86 -1.81 3.88
CA LEU A 153 -12.46 -1.97 4.22
C LEU A 153 -12.13 -1.50 5.63
N LYS A 154 -12.92 -0.60 6.22
CA LYS A 154 -12.64 -0.02 7.55
C LYS A 154 -12.37 -1.11 8.61
N ASP A 155 -13.25 -2.10 8.69
CA ASP A 155 -13.15 -3.18 9.67
C ASP A 155 -11.94 -4.10 9.40
N ARG A 156 -11.53 -4.24 8.13
CA ARG A 156 -10.36 -5.04 7.73
C ARG A 156 -9.06 -4.28 7.93
N LEU A 157 -9.06 -2.97 7.68
CA LEU A 157 -7.94 -2.08 7.95
C LEU A 157 -7.61 -2.04 9.45
N ASP A 158 -8.63 -2.03 10.31
CA ASP A 158 -8.42 -2.08 11.76
C ASP A 158 -7.72 -3.37 12.22
N GLN A 159 -7.89 -4.49 11.49
CA GLN A 159 -7.19 -5.74 11.76
C GLN A 159 -5.69 -5.68 11.40
N ILE A 160 -5.29 -4.81 10.46
CA ILE A 160 -3.87 -4.56 10.14
C ILE A 160 -3.13 -4.04 11.36
N LEU A 161 -3.81 -3.28 12.24
CA LEU A 161 -3.21 -2.75 13.48
C LEU A 161 -2.75 -3.85 14.46
N LEU A 162 -3.19 -5.09 14.26
CA LEU A 162 -2.78 -6.23 15.07
C LEU A 162 -1.50 -6.91 14.54
N MET A 163 -1.14 -6.66 13.28
CA MET A 163 -0.01 -7.29 12.58
C MET A 163 1.35 -6.78 13.08
N ARG A 164 2.42 -7.50 12.72
CA ARG A 164 3.81 -7.04 12.89
C ARG A 164 4.09 -5.86 11.96
N TYR A 165 5.02 -4.99 12.36
CA TYR A 165 5.41 -3.80 11.59
C TYR A 165 5.74 -4.12 10.12
N ASP A 166 6.61 -5.09 9.86
CA ASP A 166 7.09 -5.40 8.49
C ASP A 166 5.94 -5.70 7.52
N LEU A 167 5.01 -6.57 7.93
CA LEU A 167 3.87 -6.97 7.10
C LEU A 167 2.83 -5.86 7.01
N ALA A 168 2.59 -5.14 8.10
CA ALA A 168 1.65 -4.02 8.12
C ALA A 168 2.11 -2.87 7.21
N HIS A 169 3.42 -2.60 7.21
CA HIS A 169 4.08 -1.68 6.29
C HIS A 169 3.89 -2.12 4.83
N ASP A 170 4.18 -3.38 4.50
CA ASP A 170 4.02 -3.94 3.16
C ASP A 170 2.55 -3.84 2.66
N VAL A 171 1.57 -4.12 3.53
CA VAL A 171 0.13 -3.96 3.20
C VAL A 171 -0.23 -2.49 2.96
N ILE A 172 0.27 -1.58 3.78
CA ILE A 172 0.05 -0.15 3.61
C ILE A 172 0.63 0.34 2.27
N ASP A 173 1.83 -0.13 1.96
CA ASP A 173 2.51 0.13 0.70
C ASP A 173 1.72 -0.41 -0.50
N ALA A 174 1.01 -1.52 -0.34
CA ALA A 174 0.16 -2.09 -1.37
C ALA A 174 -0.96 -1.14 -1.82
N PHE A 175 -1.45 -0.24 -0.93
CA PHE A 175 -2.49 0.74 -1.25
C PHE A 175 -2.02 1.96 -2.05
N LYS A 176 -0.69 2.13 -2.24
CA LYS A 176 -0.10 3.25 -3.00
C LYS A 176 -0.80 3.53 -4.36
N PRO A 177 -1.18 2.54 -5.19
CA PRO A 177 -1.82 2.80 -6.47
C PRO A 177 -3.18 3.49 -6.33
N ILE A 178 -3.94 3.16 -5.29
CA ILE A 178 -5.25 3.76 -5.01
C ILE A 178 -5.07 5.18 -4.47
N ILE A 179 -4.14 5.36 -3.53
CA ILE A 179 -3.84 6.67 -2.91
C ILE A 179 -3.39 7.70 -3.97
N LYS A 180 -2.68 7.27 -5.03
CA LYS A 180 -2.23 8.15 -6.12
C LYS A 180 -3.38 8.80 -6.91
N LEU A 181 -4.56 8.19 -6.97
CA LEU A 181 -5.65 8.68 -7.81
C LEU A 181 -6.41 9.83 -7.15
N SER A 182 -6.44 11.00 -7.81
CA SER A 182 -7.09 12.21 -7.30
C SER A 182 -8.58 12.06 -6.99
N GLY A 183 -9.29 11.16 -7.69
CA GLY A 183 -10.73 10.94 -7.51
C GLY A 183 -11.14 10.02 -6.37
N ASN A 184 -10.20 9.43 -5.60
CA ASN A 184 -10.52 8.51 -4.51
C ASN A 184 -10.39 9.14 -3.12
N THR A 185 -11.06 10.28 -2.94
CA THR A 185 -11.17 11.00 -1.66
C THR A 185 -11.70 10.16 -0.50
N PRO A 186 -12.76 9.34 -0.64
CA PRO A 186 -13.32 8.64 0.51
C PRO A 186 -12.38 7.54 1.03
N PHE A 187 -11.66 6.85 0.14
CA PHE A 187 -10.63 5.89 0.55
C PHE A 187 -9.48 6.58 1.32
N ARG A 188 -9.03 7.74 0.85
CA ARG A 188 -7.97 8.51 1.52
C ARG A 188 -8.38 8.96 2.91
N GLU A 189 -9.63 9.35 3.10
CA GLU A 189 -10.17 9.72 4.42
C GLU A 189 -10.18 8.52 5.37
N THR A 190 -10.72 7.37 4.93
CA THR A 190 -10.70 6.14 5.73
C THR A 190 -9.27 5.70 6.06
N TYR A 191 -8.37 5.79 5.08
CA TYR A 191 -6.96 5.47 5.26
C TYR A 191 -6.29 6.44 6.25
N PHE A 192 -6.51 7.75 6.12
CA PHE A 192 -6.02 8.75 7.07
C PHE A 192 -6.56 8.50 8.48
N GLN A 193 -7.84 8.18 8.62
CA GLN A 193 -8.48 7.86 9.90
C GLN A 193 -7.89 6.60 10.55
N LEU A 194 -7.55 5.58 9.75
CA LEU A 194 -6.84 4.39 10.24
C LEU A 194 -5.48 4.77 10.81
N LEU A 195 -4.68 5.54 10.06
CA LEU A 195 -3.34 5.97 10.52
C LEU A 195 -3.44 6.83 11.78
N ARG A 196 -4.44 7.73 11.83
CA ARG A 196 -4.74 8.51 13.03
C ARG A 196 -5.05 7.60 14.21
N THR A 197 -5.82 6.54 14.03
CA THR A 197 -6.08 5.57 15.10
C THR A 197 -4.80 4.82 15.51
N ALA A 198 -3.98 4.42 14.53
CA ALA A 198 -2.72 3.72 14.75
C ALA A 198 -1.70 4.53 15.55
N MET A 199 -1.59 5.85 15.32
CA MET A 199 -0.70 6.75 16.06
C MET A 199 -0.94 6.80 17.57
N TYR A 200 -2.17 6.56 18.00
CA TYR A 200 -2.56 6.64 19.41
C TYR A 200 -2.56 5.26 20.08
N ARG A 201 -2.26 4.18 19.36
CA ARG A 201 -2.09 2.85 19.94
C ARG A 201 -0.80 2.78 20.76
N PRO A 202 -0.76 1.97 21.84
CA PRO A 202 0.42 1.84 22.69
C PRO A 202 1.56 1.03 22.03
N ARG A 203 1.26 0.22 21.01
CA ARG A 203 2.27 -0.57 20.29
C ARG A 203 3.14 0.31 19.38
N LEU A 204 4.45 0.11 19.45
CA LEU A 204 5.43 0.83 18.62
C LEU A 204 5.24 0.53 17.13
N ASP A 205 4.97 -0.74 16.79
CA ASP A 205 4.70 -1.17 15.40
C ASP A 205 3.61 -0.34 14.72
N CYS A 206 2.49 -0.11 15.41
CA CYS A 206 1.37 0.66 14.88
C CYS A 206 1.75 2.11 14.59
N ARG A 207 2.59 2.71 15.44
CA ARG A 207 3.01 4.11 15.29
C ARG A 207 4.03 4.29 14.17
N ARG A 208 4.98 3.36 14.04
CA ARG A 208 5.91 3.33 12.88
C ARG A 208 5.16 3.16 11.57
N MET A 209 4.25 2.18 11.54
CA MET A 209 3.36 1.92 10.41
C MET A 209 2.53 3.18 10.05
N ALA A 210 2.03 3.90 11.06
CA ALA A 210 1.26 5.13 10.83
C ALA A 210 2.09 6.25 10.19
N VAL A 211 3.33 6.43 10.66
CA VAL A 211 4.28 7.40 10.09
C VAL A 211 4.56 7.09 8.63
N ASP A 212 4.85 5.82 8.30
CA ASP A 212 5.03 5.39 6.90
C ASP A 212 3.82 5.73 6.03
N GLY A 213 2.62 5.44 6.53
CA GLY A 213 1.38 5.79 5.84
C GLY A 213 1.20 7.29 5.61
N TYR A 214 1.54 8.14 6.58
CA TYR A 214 1.50 9.59 6.41
C TYR A 214 2.52 10.08 5.38
N LEU A 215 3.72 9.52 5.39
CA LEU A 215 4.76 9.83 4.41
C LEU A 215 4.31 9.45 2.99
N ILE A 216 3.62 8.31 2.83
CA ILE A 216 3.02 7.91 1.55
C ILE A 216 1.97 8.92 1.08
N LEU A 217 1.08 9.37 1.98
CA LEU A 217 0.07 10.40 1.66
C LEU A 217 0.72 11.70 1.20
N LEU A 218 1.72 12.20 1.92
CA LEU A 218 2.46 13.42 1.59
C LEU A 218 3.26 13.30 0.28
N LYS A 219 3.87 12.14 0.04
CA LYS A 219 4.59 11.83 -1.21
C LYS A 219 3.67 11.86 -2.44
N HIS A 220 2.37 11.67 -2.23
CA HIS A 220 1.36 11.64 -3.28
C HIS A 220 0.37 12.82 -3.21
N ALA A 221 0.69 13.84 -2.41
CA ALA A 221 -0.09 15.05 -2.13
C ALA A 221 -0.36 15.99 -3.33
N LYS A 222 -0.23 15.56 -4.59
CA LYS A 222 -0.54 16.42 -5.76
C LYS A 222 -2.00 16.92 -5.77
N TRP A 223 -2.87 16.28 -5.00
CA TRP A 223 -4.26 16.63 -4.78
C TRP A 223 -4.49 17.61 -3.61
N LEU A 224 -3.46 17.85 -2.79
CA LEU A 224 -3.52 18.72 -1.62
C LEU A 224 -3.15 20.17 -1.93
N ILE A 225 -2.54 20.44 -3.09
CA ILE A 225 -1.81 21.70 -3.29
C ILE A 225 -2.18 22.37 -4.61
N ARG A 226 -2.71 23.59 -4.48
CA ARG A 226 -3.02 24.52 -5.57
C ARG A 226 -1.71 25.06 -6.19
N PRO A 227 -1.60 25.23 -7.51
CA PRO A 227 -0.57 26.08 -8.10
C PRO A 227 -0.83 27.56 -7.73
N PRO A 228 0.22 28.38 -7.51
CA PRO A 228 0.13 29.74 -6.97
C PRO A 228 -0.68 30.73 -7.82
N ALA A 229 -0.93 30.45 -9.10
CA ALA A 229 -1.71 31.31 -10.00
C ALA A 229 -3.15 31.62 -9.52
N ALA A 230 -3.62 30.88 -8.53
CA ALA A 230 -5.00 30.90 -8.13
C ALA A 230 -5.17 31.41 -6.67
N GLN A 231 -4.07 31.78 -5.99
CA GLN A 231 -4.09 32.60 -4.76
C GLN A 231 -4.52 34.06 -5.01
N ALA A 232 -4.42 34.55 -6.25
CA ALA A 232 -4.74 35.94 -6.59
C ALA A 232 -6.23 36.33 -6.42
N SER A 233 -7.14 35.37 -6.14
CA SER A 233 -8.58 35.63 -6.08
C SER A 233 -9.23 35.42 -4.71
N GLN A 234 -8.47 35.15 -3.64
CA GLN A 234 -9.06 34.89 -2.31
C GLN A 234 -8.54 35.77 -1.16
N MET A 235 -7.74 36.80 -1.43
CA MET A 235 -7.44 37.86 -0.45
C MET A 235 -8.56 38.91 -0.32
N THR A 236 -9.83 38.49 -0.40
CA THR A 236 -10.99 39.34 -0.10
C THR A 236 -11.90 38.60 0.87
N MET A 237 -11.45 38.52 2.12
CA MET A 237 -12.36 38.39 3.25
C MET A 237 -13.05 39.75 3.44
N PHE A 238 -14.37 39.74 3.62
CA PHE A 238 -15.30 40.89 3.73
C PHE A 238 -15.98 41.37 2.43
N SER A 239 -16.95 40.60 1.95
CA SER A 239 -18.28 41.16 1.60
C SER A 239 -19.28 40.02 1.35
N LEU A 240 -20.33 39.98 2.17
CA LEU A 240 -21.55 39.22 1.93
C LEU A 240 -22.28 39.81 0.72
N VAL A 241 -22.48 39.04 -0.36
CA VAL A 241 -23.78 38.98 -1.03
C VAL A 241 -23.91 37.74 -1.90
N ASP A 242 -25.01 37.06 -1.63
CA ASP A 242 -25.74 36.07 -2.40
C ASP A 242 -25.75 36.33 -3.92
N ARG A 243 -25.44 35.27 -4.70
CA ARG A 243 -26.08 34.91 -5.99
C ARG A 243 -25.40 33.69 -6.64
N GLY A 244 -26.11 32.55 -6.62
CA GLY A 244 -25.96 31.46 -7.61
C GLY A 244 -24.83 30.44 -7.38
N ALA A 245 -24.85 29.69 -6.27
CA ALA A 245 -23.77 28.75 -5.93
C ALA A 245 -24.26 27.31 -5.65
N THR A 246 -24.63 26.55 -6.69
CA THR A 246 -24.84 25.09 -6.57
C THR A 246 -23.73 24.24 -7.19
N GLN A 247 -22.79 24.80 -7.95
CA GLN A 247 -21.58 24.08 -8.42
C GLN A 247 -20.26 24.60 -7.84
N MET A 248 -20.18 25.87 -7.43
CA MET A 248 -18.93 26.47 -6.91
C MET A 248 -18.68 26.15 -5.42
N ASN A 249 -19.73 25.87 -4.65
CA ASN A 249 -19.61 25.53 -3.22
C ASN A 249 -19.02 24.14 -2.97
N THR A 250 -19.28 23.16 -3.84
CA THR A 250 -18.75 21.79 -3.70
C THR A 250 -17.25 21.73 -3.98
N ILE A 251 -16.78 22.56 -4.92
CA ILE A 251 -15.36 22.70 -5.24
C ILE A 251 -14.64 23.40 -4.08
N ASN A 252 -15.20 24.48 -3.53
CA ASN A 252 -14.61 25.21 -2.41
C ASN A 252 -14.63 24.42 -1.08
N SER A 253 -15.64 23.56 -0.85
CA SER A 253 -15.72 22.73 0.37
C SER A 253 -14.74 21.56 0.35
N THR A 254 -14.61 20.87 -0.79
CA THR A 254 -13.64 19.79 -1.00
C THR A 254 -12.19 20.32 -1.05
N GLN A 255 -12.00 21.57 -1.46
CA GLN A 255 -10.70 22.25 -1.43
C GLN A 255 -10.27 22.68 -0.02
N ARG A 256 -11.20 23.19 0.81
CA ARG A 256 -10.90 23.49 2.22
C ARG A 256 -10.63 22.23 3.06
N SER A 257 -11.29 21.12 2.76
CA SER A 257 -11.04 19.85 3.45
C SER A 257 -9.66 19.27 3.13
N THR A 258 -9.17 19.44 1.89
CA THR A 258 -7.86 18.91 1.48
C THR A 258 -6.71 19.71 2.08
N GLU A 259 -6.77 21.05 2.08
CA GLU A 259 -5.75 21.87 2.75
C GLU A 259 -5.69 21.59 4.26
N GLY A 260 -6.86 21.43 4.91
CA GLY A 260 -6.96 21.03 6.32
C GLY A 260 -6.31 19.68 6.61
N GLN A 261 -6.55 18.67 5.76
CA GLN A 261 -5.90 17.35 5.87
C GLN A 261 -4.38 17.43 5.73
N CYS A 262 -3.86 18.33 4.89
CA CYS A 262 -2.42 18.53 4.74
C CYS A 262 -1.77 19.07 6.03
N ILE A 263 -2.38 20.09 6.62
CA ILE A 263 -1.92 20.66 7.88
C ILE A 263 -2.04 19.61 8.99
N GLU A 264 -3.14 18.84 9.02
CA GLU A 264 -3.30 17.77 10.00
C GLU A 264 -2.23 16.68 9.86
N LEU A 265 -1.92 16.24 8.63
CA LEU A 265 -0.83 15.30 8.35
C LEU A 265 0.51 15.81 8.91
N LEU A 266 0.84 17.08 8.67
CA LEU A 266 2.06 17.69 9.17
C LEU A 266 2.07 17.79 10.70
N MET A 267 0.92 18.08 11.33
CA MET A 267 0.79 18.08 12.78
C MET A 267 0.98 16.68 13.38
N GLN A 268 0.43 15.64 12.74
CA GLN A 268 0.64 14.25 13.18
C GLN A 268 2.12 13.84 13.04
N LEU A 269 2.80 14.24 11.95
CA LEU A 269 4.24 14.00 11.79
C LEU A 269 5.09 14.75 12.81
N ARG A 270 4.75 16.00 13.12
CA ARG A 270 5.41 16.75 14.19
C ARG A 270 5.26 16.04 15.53
N ARG A 271 4.09 15.46 15.79
CA ARG A 271 3.87 14.66 17.00
C ARG A 271 4.69 13.38 17.02
N SER A 272 4.96 12.71 15.90
CA SER A 272 5.87 11.54 15.89
C SER A 272 7.28 11.89 16.35
N LEU A 273 7.75 13.12 16.13
CA LEU A 273 9.06 13.59 16.60
C LEU A 273 9.16 13.69 18.13
N THR A 274 8.05 13.65 18.86
CA THR A 274 8.05 13.61 20.34
C THR A 274 7.92 12.18 20.88
N GLN A 275 7.92 11.15 20.02
CA GLN A 275 7.73 9.76 20.41
C GLN A 275 9.07 9.03 20.61
N GLN A 276 9.03 7.70 20.59
CA GLN A 276 10.18 6.82 20.74
C GLN A 276 11.13 6.90 19.54
N TYR A 277 12.40 6.59 19.79
CA TYR A 277 13.50 6.61 18.83
C TYR A 277 13.14 6.04 17.45
N ASP A 278 12.64 4.80 17.38
CA ASP A 278 12.34 4.13 16.09
C ASP A 278 11.27 4.88 15.27
N VAL A 279 10.32 5.54 15.93
CA VAL A 279 9.30 6.35 15.26
C VAL A 279 9.94 7.60 14.66
N ARG A 280 10.83 8.28 15.40
CA ARG A 280 11.55 9.46 14.90
C ARG A 280 12.44 9.10 13.73
N LEU A 281 13.19 8.00 13.83
CA LEU A 281 14.03 7.49 12.75
C LEU A 281 13.21 7.27 11.47
N THR A 282 12.05 6.63 11.59
CA THR A 282 11.12 6.41 10.45
C THR A 282 10.68 7.73 9.81
N VAL A 283 10.42 8.79 10.62
CA VAL A 283 10.13 10.13 10.08
C VAL A 283 11.31 10.65 9.26
N TYR A 284 12.51 10.66 9.83
CA TYR A 284 13.70 11.23 9.17
C TYR A 284 14.04 10.52 7.86
N GLU A 285 14.03 9.18 7.85
CA GLU A 285 14.28 8.37 6.66
C GLU A 285 13.26 8.67 5.54
N GLY A 286 12.02 8.94 5.91
CA GLY A 286 10.92 9.17 4.97
C GLY A 286 10.79 10.59 4.43
N LEU A 287 11.28 11.60 5.14
CA LEU A 287 11.08 13.01 4.77
C LEU A 287 11.79 13.40 3.47
N LEU A 288 13.02 12.93 3.25
CA LEU A 288 13.78 13.28 2.03
C LEU A 288 13.06 12.81 0.74
N PRO A 289 12.60 11.54 0.63
CA PRO A 289 11.79 11.11 -0.50
C PRO A 289 10.49 11.90 -0.73
N VAL A 290 9.89 12.44 0.34
CA VAL A 290 8.71 13.31 0.26
C VAL A 290 9.09 14.66 -0.35
N LEU A 291 10.15 15.29 0.16
CA LEU A 291 10.66 16.58 -0.31
C LEU A 291 11.08 16.55 -1.79
N CYS A 292 11.78 15.51 -2.22
CA CYS A 292 12.17 15.34 -3.61
C CYS A 292 10.97 15.29 -4.57
N LYS A 293 9.80 14.85 -4.08
CA LYS A 293 8.61 14.67 -4.91
C LYS A 293 7.58 15.80 -4.79
N SER A 294 7.56 16.45 -3.64
CA SER A 294 6.65 17.56 -3.31
C SER A 294 7.45 18.73 -2.72
N PRO A 295 8.25 19.48 -3.52
CA PRO A 295 9.11 20.55 -3.00
C PRO A 295 8.38 21.68 -2.27
N ILE A 296 7.08 21.83 -2.53
CA ILE A 296 6.23 22.82 -1.86
C ILE A 296 6.02 22.52 -0.37
N LEU A 297 6.26 21.29 0.09
CA LEU A 297 6.25 20.92 1.51
C LEU A 297 7.58 21.26 2.20
N MET A 298 8.57 21.80 1.48
CA MET A 298 9.90 22.08 2.01
C MET A 298 9.88 23.04 3.19
N ALA A 299 9.23 24.21 3.06
CA ALA A 299 9.15 25.17 4.15
C ALA A 299 8.54 24.57 5.44
N PRO A 300 7.32 23.99 5.43
CA PRO A 300 6.74 23.46 6.67
C PRO A 300 7.50 22.26 7.25
N ILE A 301 8.13 21.43 6.41
CA ILE A 301 8.97 20.33 6.88
C ILE A 301 10.26 20.86 7.51
N LEU A 302 10.93 21.85 6.88
CA LEU A 302 12.12 22.47 7.44
C LEU A 302 11.82 23.19 8.75
N ASP A 303 10.70 23.92 8.85
CA ASP A 303 10.28 24.57 10.09
C ASP A 303 10.07 23.55 11.23
N MET A 304 9.48 22.40 10.92
CA MET A 304 9.32 21.29 11.85
C MET A 304 10.68 20.73 12.29
N LEU A 305 11.61 20.51 11.36
CA LEU A 305 12.95 19.99 11.65
C LEU A 305 13.80 20.99 12.45
N ILE A 306 13.77 22.26 12.09
CA ILE A 306 14.46 23.35 12.81
C ILE A 306 13.93 23.43 14.23
N SER A 307 12.61 23.36 14.42
CA SER A 307 12.00 23.33 15.76
C SER A 307 12.48 22.15 16.59
N GLN A 308 12.70 20.99 15.96
CA GLN A 308 13.21 19.81 16.64
C GLN A 308 14.70 19.95 17.00
N ILE A 309 15.54 20.41 16.06
CA ILE A 309 16.97 20.64 16.29
C ILE A 309 17.19 21.68 17.39
N ALA A 310 16.36 22.73 17.44
CA ALA A 310 16.43 23.77 18.44
C ALA A 310 16.29 23.24 19.89
N LEU A 311 15.64 22.09 20.10
CA LEU A 311 15.54 21.45 21.42
C LEU A 311 16.89 20.93 21.93
N TYR A 312 17.82 20.65 21.02
CA TYR A 312 19.12 20.04 21.32
C TYR A 312 20.29 20.98 21.03
N TYR A 313 19.98 22.23 20.65
CA TYR A 313 20.97 23.21 20.28
C TYR A 313 21.27 24.15 21.45
N GLU A 314 22.54 24.23 21.85
CA GLU A 314 23.00 25.16 22.88
C GLU A 314 23.86 26.27 22.26
N PRO A 315 23.40 27.54 22.27
CA PRO A 315 24.22 28.67 21.87
C PRO A 315 25.18 29.01 23.00
N ILE A 316 26.38 28.41 22.99
CA ILE A 316 27.48 28.81 23.87
C ILE A 316 28.39 29.77 23.09
N CYS A 317 28.73 30.94 23.65
CA CYS A 317 29.51 32.02 23.02
C CYS A 317 30.43 31.56 21.87
N ASP A 318 30.10 31.99 20.65
CA ASP A 318 30.83 31.76 19.38
C ASP A 318 31.06 30.31 18.95
N LYS A 319 30.45 29.32 19.62
CA LYS A 319 30.49 27.90 19.20
C LYS A 319 29.10 27.27 19.23
N CYS A 320 28.64 26.86 18.06
CA CYS A 320 27.42 26.08 17.89
C CYS A 320 27.66 24.64 18.38
N THR A 321 27.10 24.24 19.53
CA THR A 321 27.24 22.87 20.06
C THR A 321 25.90 22.17 20.21
N LEU A 322 25.84 20.90 19.80
CA LEU A 322 24.71 20.02 20.04
C LEU A 322 24.83 19.39 21.43
N ASN A 323 23.78 19.50 22.24
CA ASN A 323 23.69 18.82 23.53
C ASN A 323 23.32 17.34 23.31
N LEU A 324 24.36 16.52 23.11
CA LEU A 324 24.21 15.07 22.95
C LEU A 324 23.73 14.37 24.22
N SER A 325 23.95 14.96 25.40
CA SER A 325 23.48 14.37 26.66
C SER A 325 21.96 14.33 26.74
N SER A 326 21.28 15.36 26.21
CA SER A 326 19.82 15.44 26.10
C SER A 326 19.23 14.41 25.12
N CYS A 327 20.06 13.77 24.28
CA CYS A 327 19.64 12.73 23.34
C CYS A 327 19.59 11.34 23.98
N LEU A 328 20.06 11.21 25.23
CA LEU A 328 20.08 9.96 25.99
C LEU A 328 19.13 10.09 27.18
N ILE A 329 18.33 9.04 27.42
CA ILE A 329 17.51 8.94 28.63
C ILE A 329 17.85 7.64 29.33
N GLU A 330 18.08 7.73 30.64
CA GLU A 330 18.24 6.58 31.51
C GLU A 330 16.85 6.11 32.00
N ARG A 331 16.50 4.87 31.69
CA ARG A 331 15.31 4.18 32.21
C ARG A 331 15.70 2.78 32.65
N ASP A 332 15.30 2.39 33.87
CA ASP A 332 15.48 1.05 34.41
C ASP A 332 16.95 0.53 34.28
N ASP A 333 17.93 1.35 34.71
CA ASP A 333 19.38 1.10 34.61
C ASP A 333 19.90 0.84 33.18
N LYS A 334 19.15 1.27 32.16
CA LYS A 334 19.54 1.20 30.75
C LYS A 334 19.55 2.59 30.13
N ILE A 335 20.67 2.92 29.49
CA ILE A 335 20.80 4.13 28.66
C ILE A 335 20.14 3.84 27.32
N GLN A 336 19.12 4.63 26.98
CA GLN A 336 18.43 4.55 25.69
C GLN A 336 18.62 5.85 24.90
N ALA A 337 18.95 5.73 23.62
CA ALA A 337 18.93 6.86 22.71
C ALA A 337 17.49 7.26 22.41
N VAL A 338 17.25 8.57 22.35
CA VAL A 338 15.92 9.15 22.14
C VAL A 338 15.83 9.90 20.83
N GLU A 339 16.93 10.52 20.40
CA GLU A 339 17.04 11.24 19.13
C GLU A 339 18.15 10.63 18.25
N PRO A 340 17.89 10.31 16.96
CA PRO A 340 18.85 9.71 16.04
C PRO A 340 19.73 10.75 15.34
N PHE A 341 20.52 11.54 16.07
CA PHE A 341 21.46 12.49 15.45
C PHE A 341 22.76 11.84 14.92
N VAL A 342 23.05 10.59 15.29
CA VAL A 342 24.35 9.93 15.06
C VAL A 342 24.20 8.52 14.47
N SER A 343 23.04 8.19 13.88
CA SER A 343 22.80 6.88 13.26
C SER A 343 23.26 6.83 11.81
#